data_AF-A0A7X1TZK3-F1
#
_entry.id   AF-A0A7X1TZK3-F1
#
_cell.length_a   1.000
_cell.length_b   1.000
_cell.length_c   1.000
_cell.angle_alpha   90.00
_cell.angle_beta   90.00
_cell.angle_gamma   90.00
#
_symmetry.space_group_name_H-M   'P 1'
#
loop_
_entity.id
_entity.type
_entity.pdbx_description
1 polymer ?
#
loop_
_entity_poly.entity_id
_entity_poly.type
_entity_poly.pdbx_seq_one_letter_code
_entity_poly.pdbx_strand_id
1 'polypeptide(L)'
;MSQDELTTSVYRAVLRRALAGDDAANLMLHFEVAVLDRYRGLAGYSLIRTDTVGRLSRSREWSLDFGIAPEEDAVHATWAALLGLPEAEREHWAQHAIVLPASSKFLQMRLNPSACFDDGEVREWER
;
A
#
# COMPACT_ATOMS: atom_id res chain seq x y z
N MET A 1 -0.51 25.67 -7.62
CA MET A 1 -0.70 24.20 -7.63
C MET A 1 -1.32 23.83 -6.30
N SER A 2 -2.50 23.23 -6.29
CA SER A 2 -3.11 22.72 -5.07
C SER A 2 -2.29 21.54 -4.51
N GLN A 3 -2.54 21.18 -3.25
CA GLN A 3 -1.90 20.02 -2.64
C GLN A 3 -2.22 18.72 -3.41
N ASP A 4 -3.45 18.59 -3.90
CA ASP A 4 -3.87 17.42 -4.70
C ASP A 4 -3.18 17.35 -6.07
N GLU A 5 -3.00 18.50 -6.72
CA GLU A 5 -2.24 18.58 -7.98
C GLU A 5 -0.77 18.21 -7.77
N LEU A 6 -0.17 18.64 -6.65
CA LEU A 6 1.19 18.27 -6.28
C LEU A 6 1.30 16.75 -6.03
N THR A 7 0.42 16.20 -5.18
CA THR A 7 0.38 14.76 -4.87
C THR A 7 0.22 13.94 -6.13
N THR A 8 -0.69 14.34 -7.03
CA THR A 8 -0.90 13.68 -8.33
C THR A 8 0.35 13.72 -9.20
N SER A 9 1.00 14.87 -9.31
CA SER A 9 2.22 15.04 -10.10
C SER A 9 3.36 14.17 -9.59
N VAL A 10 3.57 14.15 -8.27
CA VAL A 10 4.60 13.34 -7.60
C VAL A 10 4.31 11.86 -7.74
N TYR A 11 3.08 11.42 -7.47
CA TYR A 11 2.69 10.01 -7.62
C TYR A 11 2.89 9.51 -9.05
N ARG A 12 2.51 10.31 -10.06
CA ARG A 12 2.77 9.99 -11.47
C ARG A 12 4.27 9.91 -11.80
N ALA A 13 5.12 10.66 -11.11
CA ALA A 13 6.57 10.55 -11.28
C ALA A 13 7.12 9.24 -10.69
N VAL A 14 6.64 8.82 -9.52
CA VAL A 14 6.97 7.52 -8.92
C VAL A 14 6.56 6.38 -9.85
N LEU A 15 5.32 6.41 -10.36
CA LEU A 15 4.84 5.40 -11.30
C LEU A 15 5.67 5.33 -12.59
N ARG A 16 6.02 6.47 -13.18
CA ARG A 16 6.87 6.52 -14.38
C ARG A 16 8.22 5.86 -14.16
N ARG A 17 8.86 6.09 -13.01
CA ARG A 17 10.14 5.45 -12.65
C ARG A 17 10.00 3.96 -12.45
N ALA A 18 8.94 3.51 -11.77
CA ALA A 18 8.68 2.09 -11.58
C ALA A 18 8.45 1.36 -12.92
N LEU A 19 7.66 1.96 -13.83
CA LEU A 19 7.38 1.37 -15.15
C LEU A 19 8.58 1.41 -16.12
N ALA A 20 9.54 2.31 -15.89
CA ALA A 20 10.81 2.30 -16.61
C ALA A 20 11.74 1.15 -16.17
N GLY A 21 11.37 0.38 -15.14
CA GLY A 21 12.13 -0.74 -14.60
C GLY A 21 13.14 -0.35 -13.51
N ASP A 22 13.22 0.93 -13.15
CA ASP A 22 14.29 1.44 -12.29
C ASP A 22 13.92 1.42 -10.80
N ASP A 23 12.62 1.34 -10.45
CA ASP A 23 12.21 1.74 -9.10
C ASP A 23 10.88 1.14 -8.59
N ALA A 24 10.59 -0.12 -8.90
CA ALA A 24 9.36 -0.79 -8.42
C ALA A 24 9.28 -0.87 -6.87
N ALA A 25 10.44 -0.87 -6.20
CA ALA A 25 10.56 -0.88 -4.74
C ALA A 25 9.88 0.31 -4.05
N ASN A 26 9.78 1.46 -4.72
CA ASN A 26 9.17 2.69 -4.21
C ASN A 26 7.67 2.82 -4.51
N LEU A 27 7.03 1.80 -5.09
CA LEU A 27 5.57 1.79 -5.25
C LEU A 27 4.89 1.78 -3.88
N MET A 28 3.88 2.65 -3.74
CA MET A 28 3.14 2.82 -2.49
C MET A 28 1.97 1.84 -2.42
N LEU A 29 1.86 1.12 -1.31
CA LEU A 29 0.65 0.41 -0.91
C LEU A 29 -0.10 1.24 0.13
N HIS A 30 -1.43 1.24 0.05
CA HIS A 30 -2.30 2.04 0.91
C HIS A 30 -3.09 1.12 1.84
N PHE A 31 -3.27 1.57 3.07
CA PHE A 31 -3.88 0.81 4.16
C PHE A 31 -4.81 1.71 4.95
N GLU A 32 -5.88 1.13 5.49
CA GLU A 32 -6.72 1.81 6.47
C GLU A 32 -5.88 2.20 7.68
N VAL A 33 -6.11 3.40 8.24
CA VAL A 33 -5.37 3.89 9.43
C VAL A 33 -5.52 2.94 10.63
N ALA A 34 -6.60 2.15 10.67
CA ALA A 34 -6.87 1.12 11.67
C ALA A 34 -5.76 0.06 11.79
N VAL A 35 -4.91 -0.12 10.76
CA VAL A 35 -3.72 -0.99 10.84
C VAL A 35 -2.81 -0.63 12.02
N LEU A 36 -2.80 0.65 12.42
CA LEU A 36 -1.98 1.16 13.50
C LEU A 36 -2.54 0.87 14.90
N ASP A 37 -3.84 0.57 15.02
CA ASP A 37 -4.50 0.36 16.31
C ASP A 37 -3.87 -0.77 17.10
N ARG A 38 -3.41 -1.82 16.40
CA ARG A 38 -2.68 -2.94 16.99
C ARG A 38 -1.47 -2.51 17.82
N TYR A 39 -0.79 -1.41 17.46
CA TYR A 39 0.48 -1.04 18.07
C TYR A 39 0.36 0.04 19.14
N ARG A 40 -0.81 0.68 19.26
CA ARG A 40 -1.01 1.81 20.18
C ARG A 40 -0.93 1.34 21.63
N GLY A 41 -0.03 1.97 22.40
CA GLY A 41 0.11 1.72 23.84
C GLY A 41 0.68 0.33 24.20
N LEU A 42 1.09 -0.47 23.21
CA LEU A 42 1.70 -1.78 23.46
C LEU A 42 3.17 -1.62 23.85
N ALA A 43 3.57 -2.34 24.91
CA ALA A 43 4.97 -2.41 25.30
C ALA A 43 5.83 -2.99 24.16
N GLY A 44 6.98 -2.38 23.90
CA GLY A 44 7.92 -2.79 22.84
C GLY A 44 7.70 -2.11 21.49
N TYR A 45 6.57 -1.45 21.30
CA TYR A 45 6.27 -0.66 20.10
C TYR A 45 6.39 0.85 20.37
N SER A 46 6.84 1.58 19.35
CA SER A 46 6.83 3.04 19.31
C SER A 46 6.09 3.49 18.06
N LEU A 47 5.14 4.40 18.22
CA LEU A 47 4.38 4.99 17.14
C LEU A 47 4.43 6.51 17.30
N ILE A 48 5.11 7.17 16.38
CA ILE A 48 5.28 8.63 16.35
C ILE A 48 4.86 9.18 14.99
N ARG A 49 4.42 10.45 14.95
CA ARG A 49 4.03 11.11 13.70
C ARG A 49 4.26 12.62 13.72
N THR A 50 4.38 13.20 12.54
CA THR A 50 4.05 14.58 12.22
C THR A 50 2.62 14.63 11.66
N ASP A 51 2.23 15.76 11.06
CA ASP A 51 0.93 15.88 10.40
C ASP A 51 0.79 14.91 9.21
N THR A 52 1.86 14.68 8.45
CA THR A 52 1.80 13.97 7.15
C THR A 52 2.65 12.70 7.07
N VAL A 53 3.52 12.43 8.05
CA VAL A 53 4.42 11.26 8.05
C VAL A 53 4.45 10.65 9.44
N GLY A 54 4.48 9.33 9.50
CA GLY A 54 4.64 8.58 10.74
C GLY A 54 5.74 7.53 10.66
N ARG A 55 6.14 7.07 11.83
CA ARG A 55 7.07 5.96 12.02
C ARG A 55 6.51 5.02 13.06
N LEU A 56 6.38 3.76 12.67
CA LEU A 56 6.14 2.64 13.55
C LEU A 56 7.45 1.89 13.75
N SER A 57 7.83 1.56 14.98
CA SER A 57 8.99 0.73 15.22
C SER A 57 8.77 -0.23 16.38
N ARG A 58 9.47 -1.37 16.29
CA ARG A 58 9.64 -2.31 17.40
C ARG A 58 11.10 -2.29 17.81
N SER A 59 11.35 -2.00 19.08
CA SER A 59 12.70 -1.65 19.57
C SER A 59 13.75 -2.67 19.14
N ARG A 60 14.75 -2.21 18.38
CA ARG A 60 15.89 -2.99 17.83
C ARG A 60 15.53 -4.15 16.89
N GLU A 61 14.28 -4.28 16.46
CA GLU A 61 13.86 -5.33 15.53
C GLU A 61 13.63 -4.75 14.13
N TRP A 62 12.72 -3.79 14.00
CA TRP A 62 12.34 -3.21 12.72
C TRP A 62 11.69 -1.83 12.88
N SER A 63 11.65 -1.08 11.79
CA SER A 63 10.91 0.18 11.69
C SER A 63 10.27 0.32 10.32
N LEU A 64 9.13 0.98 10.27
CA LEU A 64 8.38 1.31 9.07
C LEU A 64 8.05 2.80 9.07
N ASP A 65 8.54 3.51 8.08
CA ASP A 65 8.08 4.86 7.75
C ASP A 65 6.86 4.77 6.84
N PHE A 66 5.87 5.62 7.09
CA PHE A 66 4.64 5.71 6.32
C PHE A 66 4.18 7.16 6.17
N GLY A 67 3.52 7.47 5.06
CA GLY A 67 2.82 8.74 4.90
C GLY A 67 1.37 8.63 5.40
N ILE A 68 0.79 9.76 5.77
CA ILE A 68 -0.58 9.90 6.29
C ILE A 68 -1.39 10.66 5.23
N ALA A 69 -2.54 10.10 4.83
CA ALA A 69 -3.43 10.76 3.89
C ALA A 69 -4.06 12.01 4.53
N PRO A 70 -4.48 13.02 3.74
CA PRO A 70 -5.02 14.28 4.26
C PRO A 70 -6.20 14.14 5.23
N GLU A 71 -7.10 13.18 4.99
CA GLU A 71 -8.27 12.91 5.84
C GLU A 71 -7.92 12.03 7.07
N GLU A 72 -6.66 11.63 7.20
CA GLU A 72 -6.13 10.75 8.26
C GLU A 72 -6.82 9.38 8.39
N ASP A 73 -7.59 8.98 7.38
CA ASP A 73 -8.30 7.70 7.28
C ASP A 73 -7.43 6.58 6.67
N ALA A 74 -6.34 6.96 6.01
CA ALA A 74 -5.42 6.07 5.34
C ALA A 74 -3.96 6.39 5.62
N VAL A 75 -3.13 5.36 5.58
CA VAL A 75 -1.67 5.45 5.58
C VAL A 75 -1.10 4.73 4.37
N HIS A 76 0.13 5.06 3.98
CA HIS A 76 0.78 4.44 2.84
C HIS A 76 2.27 4.24 3.09
N ALA A 77 2.79 3.09 2.67
CA ALA A 77 4.18 2.71 2.81
C ALA A 77 4.70 2.12 1.50
N THR A 78 6.00 2.20 1.26
CA THR A 78 6.60 1.61 0.06
C THR A 78 6.60 0.09 0.14
N TRP A 79 6.51 -0.55 -1.03
CA TRP A 79 6.62 -2.00 -1.18
C TRP A 79 7.88 -2.54 -0.47
N ALA A 80 9.04 -1.91 -0.68
CA ALA A 80 10.29 -2.33 -0.06
C ALA A 80 10.29 -2.21 1.48
N ALA A 81 9.69 -1.15 2.04
CA ALA A 81 9.62 -0.99 3.48
C ALA A 81 8.76 -2.09 4.13
N LEU A 82 7.65 -2.46 3.49
CA LEU A 82 6.78 -3.56 3.94
C LEU A 82 7.48 -4.92 3.86
N LEU A 83 8.28 -5.17 2.81
CA LEU A 83 9.07 -6.41 2.71
C LEU A 83 10.12 -6.54 3.83
N GLY A 84 10.56 -5.43 4.42
CA GLY A 84 11.46 -5.41 5.57
C GLY A 84 10.81 -5.84 6.89
N LEU A 85 9.47 -5.95 6.94
CA LEU A 85 8.74 -6.38 8.13
C LEU A 85 8.83 -7.90 8.33
N PRO A 86 8.74 -8.40 9.58
CA PRO A 86 8.49 -9.81 9.86
C PRO A 86 7.21 -10.32 9.18
N GLU A 87 7.15 -11.62 8.88
CA GLU A 87 6.03 -12.22 8.16
C GLU A 87 4.67 -11.98 8.82
N ALA A 88 4.57 -12.16 10.13
CA ALA A 88 3.34 -11.92 10.89
C ALA A 88 2.88 -10.45 10.83
N GLU A 89 3.82 -9.51 10.66
CA GLU A 89 3.50 -8.09 10.49
C GLU A 89 3.07 -7.83 9.05
N ARG A 90 3.70 -8.44 8.03
CA ARG A 90 3.24 -8.32 6.63
C ARG A 90 1.81 -8.82 6.46
N GLU A 91 1.47 -9.95 7.08
CA GLU A 91 0.12 -10.53 7.05
C GLU A 91 -0.89 -9.59 7.73
N HIS A 92 -0.55 -9.02 8.89
CA HIS A 92 -1.37 -8.01 9.56
C HIS A 92 -1.65 -6.81 8.65
N TRP A 93 -0.62 -6.26 8.02
CA TRP A 93 -0.77 -5.12 7.11
C TRP A 93 -1.63 -5.48 5.88
N ALA A 94 -1.47 -6.68 5.31
CA ALA A 94 -2.27 -7.12 4.16
C ALA A 94 -3.78 -7.14 4.45
N GLN A 95 -4.19 -7.44 5.69
CA GLN A 95 -5.61 -7.46 6.10
C GLN A 95 -6.25 -6.07 6.16
N HIS A 96 -5.44 -5.01 6.22
CA HIS A 96 -5.89 -3.62 6.22
C HIS A 96 -5.67 -2.91 4.88
N ALA A 97 -5.32 -3.66 3.83
CA ALA A 97 -5.08 -3.07 2.52
C ALA A 97 -6.35 -2.40 1.96
N ILE A 98 -6.22 -1.14 1.52
CA ILE A 98 -7.32 -0.45 0.85
C ILE A 98 -7.46 -1.04 -0.55
N VAL A 99 -8.63 -1.60 -0.82
CA VAL A 99 -8.98 -2.17 -2.13
C VAL A 99 -9.48 -1.06 -3.03
N LEU A 100 -8.63 -0.61 -3.97
CA LEU A 100 -9.06 0.25 -5.07
C LEU A 100 -10.10 -0.47 -5.94
N PRO A 101 -10.93 0.27 -6.72
CA PRO A 101 -11.82 -0.35 -7.68
C PRO A 101 -11.08 -1.37 -8.56
N ALA A 102 -11.42 -2.65 -8.38
CA ALA A 102 -10.69 -3.77 -8.97
C ALA A 102 -11.63 -4.90 -9.39
N SER A 103 -11.23 -5.63 -10.43
CA SER A 103 -11.92 -6.86 -10.83
C SER A 103 -11.48 -8.01 -9.93
N SER A 104 -12.42 -8.54 -9.14
CA SER A 104 -12.18 -9.71 -8.28
C SER A 104 -11.68 -10.91 -9.10
N LYS A 105 -12.19 -11.07 -10.31
CA LYS A 105 -11.81 -12.17 -11.21
C LYS A 105 -10.38 -12.02 -11.72
N PHE A 106 -10.00 -10.81 -12.14
CA PHE A 106 -8.63 -10.54 -12.57
C PHE A 106 -7.63 -10.78 -11.42
N LEU A 107 -7.97 -10.39 -10.20
CA LEU A 107 -7.15 -10.68 -9.01
C LEU A 107 -7.01 -12.19 -8.77
N GLN A 108 -8.10 -12.96 -8.87
CA GLN A 108 -8.06 -14.43 -8.76
C GLN A 108 -7.18 -15.08 -9.83
N MET A 109 -7.25 -14.60 -11.07
CA MET A 109 -6.38 -15.06 -12.16
C MET A 109 -4.90 -14.82 -11.88
N ARG A 110 -4.55 -13.72 -11.19
CA ARG A 110 -3.15 -13.47 -10.79
C ARG A 110 -2.66 -14.43 -9.70
N LEU A 111 -3.53 -14.88 -8.81
CA LEU A 111 -3.20 -15.85 -7.78
C LEU A 111 -3.11 -17.28 -8.32
N ASN A 112 -3.97 -17.62 -9.29
CA ASN A 112 -4.07 -18.95 -9.88
C ASN A 112 -4.01 -18.88 -11.42
N PRO A 113 -2.83 -18.58 -12.01
CA PRO A 113 -2.71 -18.31 -13.45
C PRO A 113 -3.06 -19.51 -14.35
N SER A 114 -3.07 -20.72 -13.80
CA SER A 114 -3.42 -21.95 -14.53
C SER A 114 -4.89 -22.36 -14.38
N ALA A 115 -5.68 -21.67 -13.55
CA ALA A 115 -7.09 -21.99 -13.39
C ALA A 115 -7.91 -21.52 -14.59
N CYS A 116 -8.92 -22.31 -14.97
CA CYS A 116 -9.89 -21.91 -15.98
C CYS A 116 -10.95 -21.02 -15.34
N PHE A 117 -11.08 -19.79 -15.84
CA PHE A 117 -12.10 -18.84 -15.39
C PHE A 117 -13.06 -18.57 -16.55
N ASP A 118 -14.34 -18.90 -16.36
CA ASP A 118 -15.40 -18.50 -17.30
C ASP A 118 -15.81 -17.05 -16.99
N ASP A 119 -15.48 -16.11 -17.88
CA ASP A 119 -15.78 -14.67 -17.77
C ASP A 119 -16.69 -14.13 -18.88
N GLY A 120 -17.48 -15.03 -19.49
CA GLY A 120 -18.37 -14.68 -20.58
C GLY A 120 -17.63 -14.39 -21.90
N GLU A 121 -18.39 -13.89 -22.86
CA GLU A 121 -17.92 -13.68 -24.24
C GLU A 121 -16.95 -12.50 -24.36
N VAL A 122 -15.95 -12.65 -25.22
CA VAL A 122 -15.04 -11.55 -25.58
C VAL A 122 -15.83 -10.45 -26.31
N ARG A 123 -15.67 -9.21 -25.85
CA ARG A 123 -16.27 -8.01 -26.44
C ARG A 123 -15.20 -6.98 -26.73
N GLU A 124 -15.34 -6.24 -27.83
CA GLU A 124 -14.51 -5.08 -28.09
C GLU A 124 -14.86 -3.92 -27.14
N TRP A 125 -13.89 -3.02 -26.92
CA TRP A 125 -14.14 -1.81 -26.15
C TRP A 125 -14.87 -0.79 -27.04
N GLU A 126 -16.18 -0.65 -26.86
CA GLU A 126 -16.96 0.39 -27.52
C GLU A 126 -16.51 1.78 -27.01
N ARG A 127 -16.32 2.72 -27.94
CA ARG A 127 -15.79 4.07 -27.65
C ARG A 127 -16.85 4.99 -27.05
#